data_AF-A0A1G2ZZ91-F1
#
_entry.id   AF-A0A1G2ZZ91-F1
#
_cell.length_a   1.000
_cell.length_b   1.000
_cell.length_c   1.000
_cell.angle_alpha   90.00
_cell.angle_beta   90.00
_cell.angle_gamma   90.00
#
_symmetry.space_group_name_H-M   'P 1'
#
loop_
_entity.id
_entity.type
_entity.pdbx_description
1 polymer ?
#
loop_
_entity_poly.entity_id
_entity_poly.type
_entity_poly.pdbx_seq_one_letter_code
_entity_poly.pdbx_strand_id
1 'polypeptide(L)'
;MARPRLLAYIFIGDLFVNAEIVRRGMASADVRPPNVKHREHIIAAQTEAKNAGIGIWQSLPNARFIGNKESKKFHKPDCKHAAGISPRNRIPFDDRDAAKDQRYRPCEICKP
;
A
#
# COMPACT_ATOMS: atom_id res chain seq x y z
N MET A 1 -30.08 7.66 -7.51
CA MET A 1 -29.82 6.24 -7.83
C MET A 1 -28.36 6.08 -8.25
N ALA A 2 -27.62 5.15 -7.65
CA ALA A 2 -26.26 4.85 -8.08
C ALA A 2 -26.29 4.20 -9.47
N ARG A 3 -25.43 4.65 -10.40
CA ARG A 3 -25.28 3.99 -11.71
C ARG A 3 -24.50 2.69 -11.51
N PRO A 4 -25.05 1.52 -11.90
CA PRO A 4 -24.33 0.27 -11.75
C PRO A 4 -23.08 0.30 -12.62
N ARG A 5 -21.92 -0.03 -12.03
CA ARG A 5 -20.67 -0.22 -12.75
C ARG A 5 -20.54 -1.69 -13.12
N LEU A 6 -20.21 -1.96 -14.38
CA LEU A 6 -19.85 -3.31 -14.81
C LEU A 6 -18.58 -3.77 -14.07
N LEU A 7 -18.60 -4.99 -13.55
CA LEU A 7 -17.44 -5.65 -12.95
C LEU A 7 -17.01 -6.80 -13.85
N ALA A 8 -15.73 -6.82 -14.22
CA ALA A 8 -15.19 -7.80 -15.15
C ALA A 8 -13.77 -8.25 -14.76
N TYR A 9 -13.42 -9.44 -15.24
CA TYR A 9 -12.05 -9.94 -15.26
C TYR A 9 -11.41 -9.59 -16.60
N ILE A 10 -10.19 -9.08 -16.58
CA ILE A 10 -9.48 -8.61 -17.78
C ILE A 10 -8.33 -9.56 -18.06
N PHE A 11 -8.23 -10.01 -19.31
CA PHE A 11 -7.17 -10.86 -19.81
C PHE A 11 -6.51 -10.23 -21.04
N ILE A 12 -5.19 -10.33 -21.15
CA ILE A 12 -4.42 -9.93 -22.33
C ILE A 12 -3.60 -11.16 -22.76
N GLY A 13 -4.08 -11.87 -23.79
CA GLY A 13 -3.59 -13.23 -24.06
C GLY A 13 -3.81 -14.11 -22.82
N ASP A 14 -2.74 -14.76 -22.35
CA ASP A 14 -2.77 -15.60 -21.15
C ASP A 14 -2.60 -14.80 -19.83
N LEU A 15 -2.34 -13.49 -19.91
CA LEU A 15 -2.14 -12.67 -18.72
C LEU A 15 -3.48 -12.32 -18.06
N PHE A 16 -3.73 -12.88 -16.88
CA PHE A 16 -4.84 -12.44 -16.03
C PHE A 16 -4.49 -11.15 -15.28
N VAL A 17 -4.91 -10.00 -15.84
CA VAL A 17 -4.51 -8.66 -15.38
C VAL A 17 -4.90 -8.38 -13.94
N ASN A 18 -6.10 -8.81 -13.50
CA ASN A 18 -6.55 -8.57 -12.12
C ASN A 18 -5.62 -9.22 -11.09
N ALA A 19 -5.18 -10.46 -11.34
CA ALA A 19 -4.23 -11.15 -10.47
C ALA A 19 -2.84 -10.49 -10.56
N GLU A 20 -2.41 -10.05 -11.73
CA GLU A 20 -1.09 -9.42 -11.90
C GLU A 20 -0.95 -8.09 -11.16
N ILE A 21 -1.99 -7.24 -11.17
CA ILE A 21 -2.00 -6.00 -10.39
C ILE A 21 -1.84 -6.29 -8.90
N VAL A 22 -2.49 -7.34 -8.40
CA VAL A 22 -2.39 -7.77 -7.00
C VAL A 22 -1.01 -8.37 -6.70
N ARG A 23 -0.48 -9.22 -7.59
CA ARG A 23 0.86 -9.84 -7.47
C ARG A 23 1.97 -8.82 -7.36
N ARG A 24 1.87 -7.73 -8.13
CA ARG A 24 2.81 -6.59 -8.07
C ARG A 24 2.58 -5.67 -6.88
N GLY A 25 1.71 -6.04 -5.93
CA GLY A 25 1.42 -5.25 -4.74
C GLY A 25 0.79 -3.89 -5.04
N MET A 26 0.14 -3.73 -6.20
CA MET A 26 -0.50 -2.46 -6.59
C MET A 26 -1.95 -2.37 -6.10
N ALA A 27 -2.57 -3.51 -5.74
CA ALA A 27 -3.90 -3.59 -5.19
C ALA A 27 -4.00 -4.73 -4.15
N SER A 28 -4.97 -4.62 -3.25
CA SER A 28 -5.39 -5.73 -2.38
C SER A 28 -6.52 -6.54 -3.03
N ALA A 29 -6.59 -7.82 -2.72
CA ALA A 29 -7.66 -8.70 -3.15
C ALA A 29 -8.96 -8.39 -2.39
N ASP A 30 -10.02 -8.04 -3.13
CA ASP A 30 -11.38 -7.89 -2.61
C ASP A 30 -12.33 -8.82 -3.38
N VAL A 31 -12.41 -10.07 -2.95
CA VAL A 31 -13.17 -11.12 -3.63
C VAL A 31 -14.46 -11.40 -2.84
N ARG A 32 -15.59 -10.94 -3.40
CA ARG A 32 -16.92 -11.08 -2.80
C ARG A 32 -17.96 -11.47 -3.86
N PRO A 33 -19.07 -12.13 -3.49
CA PRO A 33 -20.14 -12.47 -4.43
C PRO A 33 -20.66 -11.24 -5.22
N PRO A 34 -21.10 -11.42 -6.48
CA PRO A 34 -21.19 -12.70 -7.20
C PRO A 34 -19.87 -13.13 -7.89
N ASN A 35 -18.87 -12.25 -7.96
CA ASN A 35 -17.66 -12.48 -8.76
C ASN A 35 -16.57 -13.19 -7.95
N VAL A 36 -16.67 -14.52 -7.88
CA VAL A 36 -15.71 -15.36 -7.13
C VAL A 36 -14.95 -16.38 -7.97
N LYS A 37 -15.24 -16.48 -9.28
CA LYS A 37 -14.68 -17.48 -10.21
C LYS A 37 -13.16 -17.64 -10.15
N HIS A 38 -12.41 -16.54 -10.00
CA HIS A 38 -10.94 -16.56 -9.98
C HIS A 38 -10.34 -16.25 -8.60
N ARG A 39 -11.10 -16.55 -7.53
CA ARG A 39 -10.68 -16.30 -6.14
C ARG A 39 -9.28 -16.83 -5.86
N GLU A 40 -9.02 -18.08 -6.22
CA GLU A 40 -7.76 -18.74 -5.90
C GLU A 40 -6.55 -18.01 -6.50
N HIS A 41 -6.61 -17.65 -7.78
CA HIS A 41 -5.53 -16.92 -8.45
C HIS A 41 -5.25 -15.54 -7.82
N ILE A 42 -6.32 -14.79 -7.48
CA ILE A 42 -6.19 -13.44 -6.89
C ILE A 42 -5.66 -13.53 -5.45
N ILE A 43 -6.12 -14.51 -4.67
CA ILE A 43 -5.65 -14.72 -3.30
C ILE A 43 -4.19 -15.20 -3.28
N ALA A 44 -3.82 -16.14 -4.17
CA ALA A 44 -2.44 -16.57 -4.32
C ALA A 44 -1.51 -15.40 -4.66
N ALA A 45 -1.89 -14.58 -5.65
CA ALA A 45 -1.16 -13.36 -6.01
C ALA A 45 -0.98 -12.40 -4.82
N GLN A 46 -2.01 -12.22 -3.98
CA GLN A 46 -1.88 -11.38 -2.78
C GLN A 46 -0.91 -11.99 -1.76
N THR A 47 -0.97 -13.30 -1.56
CA THR A 47 -0.07 -14.01 -0.64
C THR A 47 1.38 -13.89 -1.11
N GLU A 48 1.65 -14.06 -2.40
CA GLU A 48 2.96 -13.82 -3.01
C GLU A 48 3.47 -12.40 -2.72
N ALA A 49 2.64 -11.39 -3.01
CA ALA A 49 3.00 -10.00 -2.80
C ALA A 49 3.25 -9.65 -1.32
N LYS A 50 2.46 -10.23 -0.41
CA LYS A 50 2.65 -10.07 1.05
C LYS A 50 3.95 -10.68 1.54
N ASN A 51 4.21 -11.93 1.17
CA ASN A 51 5.41 -12.64 1.60
C ASN A 51 6.69 -11.99 1.07
N ALA A 52 6.64 -11.45 -0.15
CA ALA A 52 7.75 -10.74 -0.76
C ALA A 52 7.83 -9.25 -0.36
N GLY A 53 6.88 -8.73 0.43
CA GLY A 53 6.85 -7.32 0.84
C GLY A 53 6.77 -6.34 -0.34
N ILE A 54 6.00 -6.67 -1.38
CA ILE A 54 5.94 -5.88 -2.62
C ILE A 54 4.87 -4.79 -2.52
N GLY A 55 5.20 -3.58 -3.00
CA GLY A 55 4.24 -2.49 -3.19
C GLY A 55 3.55 -2.09 -1.89
N ILE A 56 2.23 -2.19 -1.83
CA ILE A 56 1.45 -1.87 -0.62
C ILE A 56 1.75 -2.78 0.58
N TRP A 57 2.47 -3.89 0.39
CA TRP A 57 2.86 -4.83 1.44
C TRP A 57 4.28 -4.60 1.96
N GLN A 58 5.01 -3.62 1.43
CA GLN A 58 6.37 -3.34 1.86
C GLN A 58 6.41 -2.91 3.33
N SER A 59 7.11 -3.69 4.15
CA SER A 59 7.45 -3.30 5.51
C SER A 59 8.60 -2.30 5.47
N LEU A 60 8.65 -1.39 6.44
CA LEU A 60 9.77 -0.47 6.64
C LEU A 60 10.52 -0.85 7.93
N PRO A 61 11.09 -2.07 8.03
CA PRO A 61 11.49 -2.64 9.33
C PRO A 61 12.64 -1.90 10.03
N ASN A 62 13.32 -0.96 9.37
CA ASN A 62 14.44 -0.21 9.96
C ASN A 62 14.32 1.31 9.80
N ALA A 63 13.20 1.82 9.31
CA ALA A 63 13.03 3.26 9.14
C ALA A 63 12.95 3.93 10.52
N ARG A 64 13.87 4.87 10.80
CA ARG A 64 13.81 5.66 12.05
C ARG A 64 12.61 6.59 12.07
N PHE A 65 12.16 7.01 10.89
CA PHE A 65 10.96 7.82 10.70
C PHE A 65 10.16 7.37 9.48
N ILE A 66 8.84 7.56 9.55
CA ILE A 66 7.90 7.26 8.46
C ILE A 66 7.24 8.55 8.02
N GLY A 67 7.48 8.95 6.77
CA GLY A 67 6.83 10.07 6.11
C GLY A 67 5.57 9.68 5.36
N ASN A 68 4.64 10.61 5.24
CA ASN A 68 3.51 10.56 4.32
C ASN A 68 3.79 11.50 3.14
N LYS A 69 3.94 10.95 1.93
CA LYS A 69 4.31 11.72 0.73
C LYS A 69 3.28 12.77 0.30
N GLU A 70 2.02 12.58 0.67
CA GLU A 70 0.91 13.46 0.32
C GLU A 70 0.78 14.63 1.31
N SER A 71 0.72 14.33 2.61
CA SER A 71 0.61 15.37 3.63
C SER A 71 1.93 16.06 3.99
N LYS A 72 3.06 15.50 3.51
CA LYS A 72 4.42 15.91 3.86
C LYS A 72 4.64 15.97 5.38
N LYS A 73 3.99 15.10 6.14
CA LYS A 73 4.25 14.91 7.58
C LYS A 73 5.06 13.65 7.80
N PHE A 74 6.00 13.67 8.75
CA PHE A 74 6.72 12.48 9.17
C PHE A 74 6.55 12.19 10.66
N HIS A 75 6.71 10.92 11.02
CA HIS A 75 6.32 10.35 12.30
C HIS A 75 7.38 9.35 12.78
N LYS A 76 7.41 9.06 14.09
CA LYS A 76 8.09 7.86 14.60
C LYS A 76 7.31 6.59 14.19
N PRO A 77 7.97 5.43 14.02
CA PRO A 77 7.31 4.20 13.57
C PRO A 77 6.15 3.72 14.46
N ASP A 78 6.23 3.99 15.76
CA ASP A 78 5.25 3.62 16.79
C ASP A 78 4.07 4.62 16.92
N CYS A 79 4.08 5.72 16.17
CA CYS A 79 3.02 6.72 16.25
C CYS A 79 1.70 6.19 15.66
N LYS A 80 0.59 6.39 16.38
CA LYS A 80 -0.77 6.07 15.89
C LYS A 80 -1.09 6.66 14.51
N HIS A 81 -0.56 7.85 14.22
CA HIS A 81 -0.75 8.50 12.92
C HIS A 81 0.11 7.88 11.82
N ALA A 82 1.27 7.30 12.15
CA ALA A 82 2.09 6.55 11.21
C ALA A 82 1.39 5.25 10.77
N ALA A 83 0.74 4.56 11.71
CA ALA A 83 -0.03 3.35 11.42
C ALA A 83 -1.16 3.61 10.40
N GLY A 84 -1.79 4.78 10.46
CA GLY A 84 -2.83 5.22 9.53
C GLY A 84 -2.34 5.68 8.15
N ILE A 85 -1.03 5.79 7.92
CA ILE A 85 -0.50 6.15 6.59
C ILE A 85 -0.74 4.97 5.65
N SER A 86 -1.48 5.21 4.57
CA SER A 86 -1.61 4.25 3.47
C SER A 86 -0.23 3.79 3.00
N PRO A 87 0.00 2.47 2.81
CA PRO A 87 1.31 1.96 2.38
C PRO A 87 1.88 2.67 1.15
N ARG A 88 1.03 3.01 0.16
CA ARG A 88 1.44 3.74 -1.04
C ARG A 88 2.04 5.11 -0.74
N ASN A 89 1.65 5.72 0.37
CA ASN A 89 2.07 7.05 0.79
C ASN A 89 3.22 7.02 1.79
N ARG A 90 3.62 5.84 2.30
CA ARG A 90 4.74 5.72 3.24
C ARG A 90 6.06 5.92 2.52
N ILE A 91 6.93 6.74 3.11
CA ILE A 91 8.32 6.90 2.73
C ILE A 91 9.20 6.72 3.97
N PRO A 92 10.18 5.82 3.97
CA PRO A 92 11.12 5.69 5.08
C PRO A 92 12.11 6.86 5.08
N PHE A 93 12.48 7.32 6.27
CA PHE A 93 13.65 8.18 6.48
C PHE A 93 14.48 7.60 7.62
N ASP A 94 15.79 7.58 7.43
CA ASP A 94 16.75 7.16 8.45
C ASP A 94 17.24 8.33 9.30
N ASP A 95 17.03 9.55 8.83
CA ASP A 95 17.47 10.77 9.47
C ASP A 95 16.37 11.85 9.47
N ARG A 96 16.36 12.66 10.52
CA ARG A 96 15.35 13.70 10.75
C ARG A 96 15.54 14.87 9.78
N ASP A 97 16.79 15.27 9.54
CA ASP A 97 17.10 16.41 8.69
C ASP A 97 16.93 16.04 7.22
N ALA A 98 17.23 14.80 6.83
CA ALA A 98 16.88 14.27 5.51
C ALA A 98 15.38 14.40 5.18
N ALA A 99 14.49 14.20 6.17
CA ALA A 99 13.06 14.41 5.99
C ALA A 99 12.71 15.91 5.81
N LYS A 100 13.32 16.79 6.62
CA LYS A 100 13.09 18.24 6.55
C LYS A 100 13.63 18.88 5.28
N ASP A 101 14.78 18.43 4.78
CA ASP A 101 15.37 18.89 3.53
C ASP A 101 14.42 18.61 2.35
N GLN A 102 13.69 17.50 2.42
CA GLN A 102 12.61 17.16 1.50
C GLN A 102 11.27 17.84 1.83
N ARG A 103 11.29 18.85 2.71
CA ARG A 103 10.16 19.66 3.18
C ARG A 103 9.09 18.90 3.95
N TYR A 104 9.44 17.77 4.58
CA TYR A 104 8.52 17.11 5.51
C TYR A 104 8.52 17.80 6.87
N ARG A 105 7.33 17.97 7.44
CA ARG A 105 7.12 18.57 8.76
C ARG A 105 6.99 17.48 9.83
N PRO A 106 7.61 17.64 11.01
CA PRO A 106 7.47 16.67 12.08
C PRO A 106 6.04 16.65 12.59
N CYS A 107 5.54 15.46 12.94
CA CYS A 107 4.28 15.32 13.62
C CYS A 107 4.34 15.95 15.03
N GLU A 108 3.43 16.87 15.32
CA GLU A 108 3.37 17.59 16.60
C GLU A 108 3.06 16.67 17.80
N ILE A 109 2.49 15.49 17.55
CA ILE A 109 2.09 14.53 18.59
C ILE A 109 3.25 13.61 18.99
N CYS A 110 3.91 12.95 18.04
CA CYS A 110 5.02 12.04 18.35
C CYS A 110 6.40 12.71 18.39
N LYS A 111 6.47 13.99 17.99
CA LYS A 111 7.68 14.84 18.00
C LYS A 111 8.92 14.07 17.52
N PRO A 112 8.91 13.62 16.26
CA PRO A 112 10.07 12.97 15.64
C PRO A 112 11.20 13.97 15.38
#